data_AF-K3YF68-F1
#
_entry.id   AF-K3YF68-F1
#
_cell.length_a   1.000
_cell.length_b   1.000
_cell.length_c   1.000
_cell.angle_alpha   90.00
_cell.angle_beta   90.00
_cell.angle_gamma   90.00
#
_symmetry.space_group_name_H-M   'P 1'
#
loop_
_entity.id
_entity.type
_entity.pdbx_description
1 polymer ?
#
loop_
_entity_poly.entity_id
_entity_poly.type
_entity_poly.pdbx_seq_one_letter_code
_entity_poly.pdbx_strand_id
1 'polypeptide(L)'
;MGLFQGWTIDDAKRSEAFKAFARGGRDQEIPGGGESLDQLFERCVPRLNAIAEKHKGERVVIVSHEAVIEEICKHADPTISVGMKIPNTSISVIHVSGSDGRWILEKFGDAGHLTGDGFP
;
A
#
# COMPACT_ATOMS: atom_id res chain seq x y z
N MET A 1 10.52 6.37 -2.45
CA MET A 1 11.55 5.50 -3.07
C MET A 1 12.97 6.06 -3.00
N GLY A 2 13.17 7.35 -2.68
CA GLY A 2 14.51 7.90 -2.43
C GLY A 2 15.51 7.58 -3.54
N LEU A 3 16.67 7.06 -3.14
CA LEU A 3 17.77 6.60 -3.98
C LEU A 3 17.34 5.66 -5.12
N PHE A 4 16.28 4.87 -4.94
CA PHE A 4 15.83 3.89 -5.92
C PHE A 4 14.95 4.51 -7.02
N GLN A 5 14.63 5.80 -6.96
CA GLN A 5 13.85 6.44 -8.03
C GLN A 5 14.61 6.40 -9.35
N GLY A 6 13.94 5.89 -10.40
CA GLY A 6 14.53 5.72 -11.73
C GLY A 6 15.37 4.46 -11.89
N TRP A 7 15.49 3.63 -10.86
CA TRP A 7 16.22 2.36 -10.93
C TRP A 7 15.28 1.21 -11.29
N THR A 8 15.82 0.17 -11.92
CA THR A 8 15.11 -1.11 -12.00
C THR A 8 15.10 -1.77 -10.62
N ILE A 9 14.14 -2.66 -10.39
CA ILE A 9 14.08 -3.45 -9.14
C ILE A 9 15.38 -4.28 -8.98
N ASP A 10 15.94 -4.78 -10.07
CA ASP A 10 17.17 -5.59 -10.03
C ASP A 10 18.39 -4.75 -9.66
N ASP A 11 18.50 -3.51 -10.14
CA ASP A 11 19.56 -2.59 -9.73
C ASP A 11 19.44 -2.23 -8.26
N ALA A 12 18.22 -1.94 -7.80
CA ALA A 12 17.94 -1.66 -6.39
C ALA A 12 18.36 -2.84 -5.51
N LYS A 13 17.95 -4.07 -5.83
CA LYS A 13 18.27 -5.30 -5.08
C LYS A 13 19.76 -5.57 -4.91
N ARG A 14 20.61 -5.08 -5.83
CA ARG A 14 22.07 -5.22 -5.73
C ARG A 14 22.69 -4.25 -4.73
N SER A 15 22.02 -3.14 -4.42
CA SER A 15 22.53 -2.09 -3.52
C SER A 15 22.47 -2.49 -2.05
N GLU A 16 23.41 -1.98 -1.26
CA GLU A 16 23.38 -2.13 0.21
C GLU A 16 22.18 -1.39 0.83
N ALA A 17 21.76 -0.27 0.24
CA ALA A 17 20.59 0.46 0.69
C ALA A 17 19.32 -0.41 0.62
N PHE A 18 19.14 -1.20 -0.44
CA PHE A 18 17.96 -2.09 -0.54
C PHE A 18 18.03 -3.23 0.46
N LYS A 19 19.21 -3.82 0.66
CA LYS A 19 19.41 -4.87 1.67
C LYS A 19 19.14 -4.35 3.09
N ALA A 20 19.58 -3.12 3.39
CA ALA A 20 19.33 -2.45 4.66
C ALA A 20 17.83 -2.18 4.85
N PHE A 21 17.15 -1.63 3.83
CA PHE A 21 15.70 -1.42 3.87
C PHE A 21 14.93 -2.73 4.06
N ALA A 22 15.27 -3.78 3.31
CA ALA A 22 14.56 -5.07 3.35
C ALA A 22 14.77 -5.86 4.65
N ARG A 23 15.89 -5.64 5.37
CA ARG A 23 16.19 -6.27 6.66
C ARG A 23 15.88 -5.37 7.86
N GLY A 24 15.64 -4.09 7.59
CA GLY A 24 15.43 -3.06 8.60
C GLY A 24 14.05 -3.14 9.25
N GLY A 25 13.87 -2.31 10.27
CA GLY A 25 12.56 -2.03 10.84
C GLY A 25 11.69 -1.18 9.92
N ARG A 26 10.43 -0.99 10.31
CA ARG A 26 9.48 -0.15 9.57
C ARG A 26 9.82 1.34 9.64
N ASP A 27 10.68 1.73 10.58
CA ASP A 27 11.22 3.07 10.79
C ASP A 27 12.42 3.39 9.88
N GLN A 28 12.94 2.40 9.15
CA GLN A 28 14.08 2.59 8.25
C GLN A 28 13.70 3.41 7.02
N GLU A 29 14.21 4.63 6.94
CA GLU A 29 14.11 5.48 5.74
C GLU A 29 14.98 4.95 4.60
N ILE A 30 14.56 5.25 3.37
CA ILE A 30 15.35 4.96 2.18
C ILE A 30 16.27 6.18 1.94
N PRO A 31 17.61 5.98 1.78
CA PRO A 31 18.54 7.08 1.49
C PRO A 31 18.10 7.94 0.31
N GLY A 32 18.54 9.20 0.24
CA GLY A 32 18.13 10.11 -0.83
C GLY A 32 16.71 10.66 -0.65
N GLY A 33 16.24 10.77 0.60
CA GLY A 33 14.96 11.40 0.95
C GLY A 33 13.72 10.52 0.72
N GLY A 34 13.87 9.19 0.75
CA GLY A 34 12.74 8.27 0.67
C GLY A 34 12.16 7.96 2.05
N GLU A 35 10.84 7.83 2.10
CA GLU A 35 10.12 7.51 3.34
C GLU A 35 10.43 6.11 3.88
N SER A 36 10.30 5.96 5.20
CA SER A 36 10.12 4.67 5.86
C SER A 36 8.68 4.15 5.73
N LEU A 37 8.43 2.90 6.11
CA LEU A 37 7.06 2.34 6.11
C LEU A 37 6.18 3.00 7.18
N ASP A 38 6.76 3.37 8.33
CA ASP A 38 6.02 4.09 9.37
C ASP A 38 5.66 5.51 8.93
N GLN A 39 6.54 6.22 8.22
CA GLN A 39 6.20 7.52 7.64
C GLN A 39 5.09 7.41 6.58
N LEU A 40 5.15 6.37 5.73
CA LEU A 40 4.10 6.07 4.77
C LEU A 40 2.75 5.83 5.49
N PHE A 41 2.77 5.04 6.56
CA PHE A 41 1.60 4.76 7.40
C PHE A 41 1.01 6.03 8.02
N GLU A 42 1.84 6.82 8.71
CA GLU A 42 1.44 8.06 9.39
C GLU A 42 0.91 9.12 8.42
N ARG A 43 1.39 9.12 7.16
CA ARG A 43 0.85 9.99 6.11
C ARG A 43 -0.48 9.49 5.55
N CYS A 44 -0.62 8.18 5.35
CA CYS A 44 -1.75 7.60 4.62
C CYS A 44 -2.97 7.34 5.52
N VAL A 45 -2.81 6.62 6.64
CA VAL A 45 -3.95 6.12 7.43
C VAL A 45 -4.79 7.26 8.03
N PRO A 46 -4.20 8.29 8.69
CA PRO A 46 -4.99 9.41 9.22
C PRO A 46 -5.78 10.16 8.13
N ARG A 47 -5.19 10.32 6.93
CA ARG A 47 -5.86 10.99 5.81
C ARG A 47 -7.03 10.18 5.28
N LEU A 48 -6.90 8.87 5.23
CA LEU A 48 -7.97 7.98 4.80
C LEU A 48 -9.09 7.88 5.84
N ASN A 49 -8.77 7.90 7.14
CA ASN A 49 -9.76 8.02 8.21
C ASN A 49 -10.55 9.34 8.09
N ALA A 50 -9.89 10.45 7.77
CA ALA A 50 -10.58 11.73 7.54
C ALA A 50 -11.51 11.69 6.31
N ILE A 51 -11.14 10.95 5.25
CA ILE A 51 -12.01 10.72 4.10
C ILE A 51 -13.22 9.87 4.49
N ALA A 52 -13.00 8.77 5.22
CA ALA A 52 -14.08 7.90 5.69
C ALA A 52 -15.07 8.64 6.60
N GLU A 53 -14.58 9.48 7.50
CA GLU A 53 -15.41 10.32 8.37
C GLU A 53 -16.25 11.32 7.56
N LYS A 54 -15.62 12.01 6.59
CA LYS A 54 -16.29 13.00 5.75
C LYS A 54 -17.38 12.38 4.87
N HIS A 55 -17.21 11.13 4.45
CA HIS A 55 -18.07 10.42 3.51
C HIS A 55 -18.81 9.24 4.18
N LYS A 56 -19.20 9.40 5.45
CA LYS A 56 -19.97 8.39 6.19
C LYS A 56 -21.25 7.99 5.45
N GLY A 57 -21.44 6.69 5.24
CA GLY A 57 -22.59 6.13 4.53
C GLY A 57 -22.44 6.13 3.00
N GLU A 58 -21.34 6.67 2.47
CA GLU A 58 -21.04 6.68 1.03
C GLU A 58 -19.95 5.65 0.67
N ARG A 59 -19.79 5.39 -0.63
CA ARG A 59 -18.68 4.62 -1.18
C ARG A 59 -17.73 5.57 -1.91
N VAL A 60 -16.47 5.56 -1.50
CA VAL A 60 -15.40 6.37 -2.11
C VAL A 60 -14.46 5.48 -2.92
N VAL A 61 -14.03 5.96 -4.08
CA VAL A 61 -12.95 5.34 -4.87
C VAL A 61 -11.67 6.12 -4.66
N ILE A 62 -10.58 5.41 -4.34
CA ILE A 62 -9.25 5.98 -4.17
C ILE A 62 -8.33 5.29 -5.17
N VAL A 63 -7.64 6.08 -5.99
CA VAL A 63 -6.61 5.61 -6.90
C VAL A 63 -5.25 5.92 -6.27
N SER A 64 -4.40 4.89 -6.14
CA SER A 64 -3.08 5.03 -5.54
C SER A 64 -2.09 4.03 -6.12
N HIS A 65 -0.91 3.97 -5.51
CA HIS A 65 0.19 3.11 -5.92
C HIS A 65 0.33 1.88 -5.01
N GLU A 66 1.04 0.85 -5.49
CA GLU A 66 1.22 -0.43 -4.80
C GLU A 66 1.66 -0.29 -3.34
N ALA A 67 2.71 0.48 -3.05
CA ALA A 67 3.21 0.66 -1.68
C ALA A 67 2.13 1.22 -0.72
N VAL A 68 1.29 2.14 -1.20
CA VAL A 68 0.18 2.69 -0.40
C VAL A 68 -0.91 1.62 -0.21
N ILE A 69 -1.30 0.93 -1.28
CA ILE A 69 -2.35 -0.10 -1.24
C ILE A 69 -1.95 -1.23 -0.30
N GLU A 70 -0.71 -1.69 -0.37
CA GLU A 70 -0.19 -2.74 0.50
C GLU A 70 -0.22 -2.30 1.97
N GLU A 71 0.25 -1.08 2.28
CA GLU A 71 0.30 -0.56 3.64
C GLU A 71 -1.11 -0.43 4.25
N ILE A 72 -2.09 0.09 3.48
CA ILE A 72 -3.46 0.25 3.99
C ILE A 72 -4.20 -1.09 4.12
N CYS A 73 -3.91 -2.06 3.24
CA CYS A 73 -4.50 -3.40 3.34
C CYS A 73 -3.92 -4.16 4.53
N LYS A 74 -2.61 -4.02 4.82
CA LYS A 74 -1.99 -4.56 6.03
C LYS A 74 -2.53 -3.90 7.31
N HIS A 75 -2.83 -2.61 7.27
CA HIS A 75 -3.49 -1.94 8.39
C HIS A 75 -4.88 -2.52 8.66
N ALA A 76 -5.65 -2.81 7.61
CA ALA A 76 -6.97 -3.43 7.71
C ALA A 76 -6.93 -4.91 8.11
N ASP A 77 -5.92 -5.64 7.65
CA ASP A 77 -5.69 -7.05 7.95
C ASP A 77 -4.18 -7.33 8.09
N PRO A 78 -3.67 -7.43 9.34
CA PRO A 78 -2.26 -7.71 9.59
C PRO A 78 -1.76 -9.07 9.10
N THR A 79 -2.65 -9.97 8.66
CA THR A 79 -2.28 -11.28 8.12
C THR A 79 -1.83 -11.24 6.66
N ILE A 80 -2.05 -10.11 5.97
CA ILE A 80 -1.60 -9.90 4.59
C ILE A 80 -0.07 -10.02 4.50
N SER A 81 0.40 -10.91 3.64
CA SER A 81 1.82 -11.17 3.45
C SER A 81 2.50 -9.99 2.72
N VAL A 82 3.70 -9.63 3.18
CA VAL A 82 4.53 -8.61 2.53
C VAL A 82 5.01 -9.13 1.18
N GLY A 83 4.88 -8.31 0.13
CA GLY A 83 5.37 -8.64 -1.21
C GLY A 83 4.41 -9.49 -2.05
N MET A 84 3.14 -9.62 -1.65
CA MET A 84 2.10 -10.13 -2.54
C MET A 84 1.98 -9.20 -3.75
N LYS A 85 1.99 -9.76 -4.97
CA LYS A 85 1.83 -9.00 -6.20
C LYS A 85 0.46 -8.30 -6.20
N ILE A 86 0.45 -6.98 -6.32
CA ILE A 86 -0.78 -6.19 -6.54
C ILE A 86 -0.83 -5.83 -8.02
N PRO A 87 -1.71 -6.45 -8.83
CA PRO A 87 -1.78 -6.15 -10.25
C PRO A 87 -2.17 -4.69 -10.50
N ASN A 88 -1.68 -4.13 -11.61
CA ASN A 88 -2.15 -2.83 -12.08
C ASN A 88 -3.67 -2.86 -12.25
N THR A 89 -4.30 -1.73 -11.90
CA THR A 89 -5.76 -1.53 -11.93
C THR A 89 -6.57 -2.52 -11.11
N SER A 90 -5.95 -3.36 -10.29
CA SER A 90 -6.67 -4.24 -9.38
C SER A 90 -7.46 -3.47 -8.32
N ILE A 91 -8.50 -4.12 -7.79
CA ILE A 91 -9.45 -3.52 -6.85
C ILE A 91 -9.29 -4.17 -5.48
N SER A 92 -9.01 -3.35 -4.47
CA SER A 92 -9.15 -3.73 -3.06
C SER A 92 -10.38 -3.03 -2.47
N VAL A 93 -11.08 -3.72 -1.58
CA VAL A 93 -12.28 -3.20 -0.90
C VAL A 93 -12.04 -3.26 0.60
N ILE A 94 -12.11 -2.10 1.24
CA ILE A 94 -11.97 -1.92 2.68
C ILE A 94 -13.24 -1.29 3.20
N HIS A 95 -13.78 -1.84 4.27
CA HIS A 95 -14.87 -1.25 5.04
C HIS A 95 -14.31 -0.58 6.28
N VAL A 96 -14.67 0.68 6.48
CA VAL A 96 -14.32 1.43 7.68
C VAL A 96 -15.59 1.61 8.50
N SER A 97 -15.60 1.07 9.71
CA SER A 97 -16.71 1.16 10.63
C SER A 97 -16.95 2.60 11.07
N GLY A 98 -18.18 3.08 10.95
CA GLY A 98 -18.55 4.43 11.35
C GLY A 98 -18.62 4.66 12.87
N SER A 99 -18.66 3.58 13.68
CA SER A 99 -18.79 3.67 15.14
C SER A 99 -17.47 3.64 15.88
N ASP A 100 -16.51 2.83 15.43
CA ASP A 100 -15.20 2.65 16.09
C ASP A 100 -14.01 2.88 15.14
N GLY A 101 -14.24 3.25 13.88
CA GLY A 101 -13.20 3.53 12.91
C GLY A 101 -12.40 2.29 12.49
N ARG A 102 -12.83 1.07 12.87
CA ARG A 102 -12.12 -0.17 12.53
C ARG A 102 -12.18 -0.45 11.03
N TRP A 103 -11.05 -0.90 10.48
CA TRP A 103 -10.91 -1.29 9.09
C TRP A 103 -11.11 -2.80 8.95
N ILE A 104 -11.80 -3.22 7.89
CA ILE A 104 -11.99 -4.63 7.52
C ILE A 104 -11.70 -4.75 6.04
N LEU A 105 -10.72 -5.59 5.69
CA LEU A 105 -10.40 -5.92 4.30
C LEU A 105 -11.38 -6.98 3.79
N GLU A 106 -12.18 -6.65 2.78
CA GLU A 106 -13.09 -7.61 2.14
C GLU A 106 -12.50 -8.22 0.88
N LYS A 107 -11.66 -7.46 0.17
CA LYS A 107 -11.09 -7.87 -1.11
C LYS A 107 -9.71 -7.25 -1.26
N PHE A 108 -8.76 -8.04 -1.75
CA PHE A 108 -7.37 -7.62 -1.93
C PHE A 108 -6.95 -7.88 -3.37
N GLY A 109 -6.56 -6.82 -4.10
CA GLY A 109 -5.91 -6.95 -5.40
C GLY A 109 -6.72 -7.70 -6.47
N ASP A 110 -8.05 -7.59 -6.47
CA ASP A 110 -8.90 -8.27 -7.43
C ASP A 110 -8.76 -7.67 -8.84
N ALA A 111 -8.18 -8.47 -9.73
CA ALA A 111 -8.00 -8.15 -11.13
C ALA A 111 -8.96 -8.94 -12.04
N GLY A 112 -10.05 -9.51 -11.51
CA GLY A 112 -10.97 -10.34 -12.29
C GLY A 112 -11.53 -9.64 -13.53
N HIS A 113 -11.67 -8.31 -13.51
CA HIS A 113 -12.12 -7.52 -14.67
C HIS A 113 -11.10 -7.45 -15.82
N LEU A 114 -9.84 -7.84 -15.59
CA LEU A 114 -8.77 -7.88 -16.59
C LEU A 114 -8.70 -9.23 -17.32
N THR A 115 -9.65 -10.12 -17.06
CA THR A 115 -9.79 -11.40 -17.78
C THR A 115 -10.38 -11.16 -19.17
N GLY A 116 -9.55 -10.59 -20.06
CA GLY A 116 -9.85 -10.35 -21.48
C GLY A 116 -8.60 -9.89 -22.23
N ASP A 117 -8.31 -10.56 -23.36
CA ASP A 117 -7.35 -10.23 -24.44
C ASP A 117 -6.01 -9.58 -24.06
N GLY A 118 -5.22 -10.23 -23.20
CA GLY A 118 -3.77 -9.99 -23.14
C GLY A 118 -3.21 -9.44 -21.84
N PHE A 119 -3.95 -9.49 -20.73
CA PHE A 119 -3.38 -9.25 -19.41
C PHE A 119 -2.62 -10.52 -18.93
N PRO A 120 -1.32 -10.42 -18.57
CA PRO A 120 -0.50 -11.58 -18.22
C PRO A 120 -0.86 -12.22 -16.88
#